data_AF-A0AAE5C1T6-F1
#
_entry.id   AF-A0AAE5C1T6-F1
#
_cell.length_a   1.000
_cell.length_b   1.000
_cell.length_c   1.000
_cell.angle_alpha   90.00
_cell.angle_beta   90.00
_cell.angle_gamma   90.00
#
_symmetry.space_group_name_H-M   'P 1'
#
loop_
_entity.id
_entity.type
_entity.pdbx_description
1 polymer ?
#
loop_
_entity_poly.entity_id
_entity_poly.type
_entity_poly.pdbx_seq_one_letter_code
_entity_poly.pdbx_strand_id
1 'polypeptide(L)'
;MEAWCQSPQLKELFRLALKQWVAWTAEKVMPPWSDHRQDRRVAETMEWAHALGDLVARAAPFFELEFVREVLLRPFLSKDEEGLLFLAPFGTAIVCRHVLDAPVVPAGTFELLDACVERVFIDRAFNPNSHRAGEVHGSEMPRLIRALLFVNVERADGAARFVNGKWDELPLILPTVAKVVSRIGWSSFVADCYLTLCERAGVAFPIDAFAEQAGTILTQVNPVRNSWSGTLIPARLAAIVQRLAAANFPLTQDAAQQLLRILDELIDLGDRRSAALEQDETFKNVQRTSRRPEERQAS
;
A
#
# COMPACT_ATOMS: atom_id res chain seq x y z
N MET A 1 -21.93 -4.41 18.99
CA MET A 1 -21.57 -3.53 20.12
C MET A 1 -21.69 -2.09 19.64
N GLU A 2 -22.78 -1.69 19.00
CA GLU A 2 -22.92 -0.35 18.36
C GLU A 2 -24.41 0.03 18.39
N ALA A 3 -25.10 -0.33 19.48
CA ALA A 3 -26.55 -0.15 19.62
C ALA A 3 -27.00 1.32 19.46
N TRP A 4 -26.09 2.28 19.67
CA TRP A 4 -26.32 3.70 19.44
C TRP A 4 -26.61 4.04 17.96
N CYS A 5 -26.14 3.23 16.99
CA CYS A 5 -26.47 3.40 15.58
C CYS A 5 -27.90 2.98 15.22
N GLN A 6 -28.58 2.24 16.10
CA GLN A 6 -29.91 1.69 15.85
C GLN A 6 -31.02 2.71 16.18
N SER A 7 -30.74 3.74 16.97
CA SER A 7 -31.65 4.87 17.20
C SER A 7 -31.31 6.02 16.24
N PRO A 8 -32.26 6.47 15.40
CA PRO A 8 -32.04 7.62 14.52
C PRO A 8 -31.61 8.88 15.28
N GLN A 9 -32.15 9.11 16.47
CA GLN A 9 -31.84 10.27 17.31
C GLN A 9 -30.40 10.21 17.83
N LEU A 10 -29.98 9.06 18.37
CA LEU A 10 -28.60 8.89 18.87
C LEU A 10 -27.58 8.95 17.74
N LYS A 11 -27.92 8.37 16.57
CA LYS A 11 -27.08 8.44 15.37
C LYS A 11 -26.83 9.88 14.94
N GLU A 12 -27.86 10.73 14.95
CA GLU A 12 -27.71 12.13 14.57
C GLU A 12 -26.94 12.96 15.62
N LEU A 13 -27.18 12.73 16.90
CA LEU A 13 -26.38 13.35 17.97
C LEU A 13 -24.90 12.98 17.84
N PHE A 14 -24.61 11.71 17.53
CA PHE A 14 -23.24 11.26 17.32
C PHE A 14 -22.63 11.82 16.03
N ARG A 15 -23.41 11.96 14.95
CA ARG A 15 -23.00 12.66 13.71
C ARG A 15 -22.50 14.07 14.02
N LEU A 16 -23.27 14.83 14.81
CA LEU A 16 -22.93 16.19 15.22
C LEU A 16 -21.69 16.21 16.12
N ALA A 17 -21.59 15.29 17.08
CA ALA A 17 -20.44 15.18 17.98
C ALA A 17 -19.15 14.88 17.20
N LEU A 18 -19.15 13.89 16.30
CA LEU A 18 -18.00 13.57 15.45
C LEU A 18 -17.55 14.77 14.63
N LYS A 19 -18.49 15.50 14.01
CA LYS A 19 -18.19 16.72 13.24
C LYS A 19 -17.49 17.77 14.12
N GLN A 20 -17.99 18.01 15.33
CA GLN A 20 -17.41 18.99 16.24
C GLN A 20 -16.02 18.56 16.74
N TRP A 21 -15.85 17.28 17.11
CA TRP A 21 -14.57 16.76 17.57
C TRP A 21 -13.52 16.77 16.47
N VAL A 22 -13.88 16.40 15.24
CA VAL A 22 -12.98 16.49 14.09
C VAL A 22 -12.56 17.93 13.83
N ALA A 23 -13.52 18.86 13.76
CA ALA A 23 -13.21 20.27 13.50
C ALA A 23 -12.28 20.85 14.58
N TRP A 24 -12.58 20.59 15.86
CA TRP A 24 -11.75 21.02 16.98
C TRP A 24 -10.35 20.39 16.93
N THR A 25 -10.27 19.09 16.62
CA THR A 25 -8.98 18.38 16.56
C THR A 25 -8.12 18.90 15.41
N ALA A 26 -8.71 19.11 14.24
CA ALA A 26 -8.00 19.68 13.10
C ALA A 26 -7.48 21.09 13.41
N GLU A 27 -8.28 21.95 14.03
CA GLU A 27 -7.84 23.30 14.45
C GLU A 27 -6.70 23.25 15.48
N LYS A 28 -6.70 22.27 16.38
CA LYS A 28 -5.66 22.12 17.41
C LYS A 28 -4.36 21.57 16.86
N VAL A 29 -4.44 20.59 15.95
CA VAL A 29 -3.30 19.85 15.42
C VAL A 29 -2.69 20.56 14.21
N MET A 30 -3.51 21.23 13.40
CA MET A 30 -3.11 22.00 12.21
C MET A 30 -3.77 23.39 12.23
N PRO A 31 -3.36 24.29 13.15
CA PRO A 31 -3.96 25.61 13.27
C PRO A 31 -3.71 26.44 11.99
N PRO A 32 -4.75 27.03 11.37
CA PRO A 32 -4.62 27.74 10.09
C PRO A 32 -3.79 29.03 10.17
N TRP A 33 -3.48 29.49 11.38
CA TRP A 33 -2.78 30.74 11.67
C TRP A 33 -1.31 30.54 12.06
N SER A 34 -0.80 29.30 12.08
CA SER A 34 0.58 29.02 12.46
C SER A 34 1.31 28.20 11.41
N ASP A 35 2.39 28.78 10.88
CA ASP A 35 3.38 28.07 10.04
C ASP A 35 4.44 27.33 10.87
N HIS A 36 4.38 27.41 12.20
CA HIS A 36 5.40 26.86 13.09
C HIS A 36 4.96 25.56 13.76
N ARG A 37 5.82 24.53 13.66
CA ARG A 37 5.72 23.29 14.44
C ARG A 37 5.74 23.60 15.93
N GLN A 38 4.60 23.48 16.60
CA GLN A 38 4.52 23.54 18.06
C GLN A 38 4.59 22.14 18.65
N ASP A 39 5.79 21.56 18.69
CA ASP A 39 6.06 20.19 19.17
C ASP A 39 5.40 19.88 20.53
N ARG A 40 5.28 20.88 21.41
CA ARG A 40 4.75 20.70 22.77
C ARG A 40 3.23 20.50 22.82
N ARG A 41 2.44 21.16 21.96
CA ARG A 41 0.96 21.01 21.93
C ARG A 41 0.52 19.75 21.19
N VAL A 42 1.34 19.32 20.23
CA VAL A 42 1.11 18.10 19.45
C VAL A 42 1.21 16.86 20.36
N ALA A 43 2.20 16.80 21.25
CA ALA A 43 2.36 15.69 22.19
C ALA A 43 1.12 15.49 23.09
N GLU A 44 0.53 16.57 23.60
CA GLU A 44 -0.67 16.52 24.46
C GLU A 44 -1.95 16.12 23.70
N THR A 45 -2.00 16.36 22.39
CA THR A 45 -3.18 16.08 21.54
C THR A 45 -3.04 14.78 20.74
N MET A 46 -1.84 14.18 20.70
CA MET A 46 -1.53 13.00 19.91
C MET A 46 -2.43 11.81 20.27
N GLU A 47 -2.49 11.43 21.55
CA GLU A 47 -3.30 10.28 21.98
C GLU A 47 -4.79 10.49 21.68
N TRP A 48 -5.26 11.72 21.82
CA TRP A 48 -6.62 12.10 21.45
C TRP A 48 -6.87 11.98 19.95
N ALA A 49 -5.98 12.53 19.11
CA ALA A 49 -6.08 12.41 17.66
C ALA A 49 -6.07 10.94 17.21
N HIS A 50 -5.26 10.11 17.87
CA HIS A 50 -5.22 8.67 17.63
C HIS A 50 -6.55 7.99 17.97
N ALA A 51 -7.08 8.27 19.15
CA ALA A 51 -8.35 7.72 19.60
C ALA A 51 -9.51 8.18 18.71
N LEU A 52 -9.49 9.44 18.26
CA LEU A 52 -10.51 9.97 17.36
C LEU A 52 -10.42 9.33 15.96
N GLY A 53 -9.22 9.15 15.41
CA GLY A 53 -9.03 8.45 14.13
C GLY A 53 -9.56 7.02 14.17
N ASP A 54 -9.25 6.30 15.26
CA ASP A 54 -9.77 4.95 15.51
C ASP A 54 -11.31 4.93 15.64
N LEU A 55 -11.88 5.88 16.40
CA LEU A 55 -13.32 6.02 16.59
C LEU A 55 -14.05 6.31 15.27
N VAL A 56 -13.52 7.23 14.47
CA VAL A 56 -14.08 7.57 13.15
C VAL A 56 -14.02 6.37 12.23
N ALA A 57 -12.92 5.61 12.21
CA ALA A 57 -12.82 4.38 11.45
C ALA A 57 -13.88 3.36 11.89
N ARG A 58 -14.08 3.16 13.20
CA ARG A 58 -15.14 2.28 13.72
C ARG A 58 -16.54 2.71 13.30
N ALA A 59 -16.80 4.02 13.27
CA ALA A 59 -18.10 4.59 12.96
C ALA A 59 -18.41 4.66 11.45
N ALA A 60 -17.37 4.63 10.59
CA ALA A 60 -17.48 4.90 9.16
C ALA A 60 -18.60 4.12 8.44
N PRO A 61 -18.79 2.80 8.63
CA PRO A 61 -19.83 2.04 7.93
C PRO A 61 -21.26 2.46 8.26
N PHE A 62 -21.47 3.20 9.36
CA PHE A 62 -22.79 3.62 9.80
C PHE A 62 -23.21 4.98 9.22
N PHE A 63 -22.32 5.70 8.56
CA PHE A 63 -22.58 7.00 7.96
C PHE A 63 -22.45 6.96 6.43
N GLU A 64 -23.01 7.97 5.79
CA GLU A 64 -22.84 8.16 4.35
C GLU A 64 -21.37 8.38 4.02
N LEU A 65 -20.88 7.74 2.95
CA LEU A 65 -19.50 7.87 2.48
C LEU A 65 -19.07 9.33 2.36
N GLU A 66 -19.94 10.16 1.76
CA GLU A 66 -19.67 11.58 1.55
C GLU A 66 -19.46 12.33 2.87
N PHE A 67 -20.25 12.00 3.89
CA PHE A 67 -20.08 12.60 5.21
C PHE A 67 -18.73 12.21 5.83
N VAL A 68 -18.38 10.93 5.78
CA VAL A 68 -17.11 10.45 6.34
C VAL A 68 -15.94 11.11 5.59
N ARG A 69 -15.96 11.08 4.26
CA ARG A 69 -14.90 11.62 3.42
C ARG A 69 -14.75 13.14 3.55
N GLU A 70 -15.83 13.89 3.30
CA GLU A 70 -15.75 15.35 3.16
C GLU A 70 -15.80 16.10 4.48
N VAL A 71 -16.43 15.53 5.51
CA VAL A 71 -16.56 16.19 6.81
C VAL A 71 -15.54 15.65 7.81
N LEU A 72 -15.32 14.34 7.85
CA LEU A 72 -14.46 13.74 8.89
C LEU A 72 -13.00 13.60 8.46
N LEU A 73 -12.73 13.18 7.22
CA LEU A 73 -11.36 12.94 6.74
C LEU A 73 -10.72 14.20 6.15
N ARG A 74 -11.45 14.94 5.31
CA ARG A 74 -10.94 16.09 4.54
C ARG A 74 -10.08 17.07 5.34
N PRO A 75 -10.41 17.43 6.61
CA PRO A 75 -9.57 18.32 7.40
C PRO A 75 -8.13 17.83 7.61
N PHE A 76 -7.89 16.52 7.55
CA PHE A 76 -6.57 15.90 7.74
C PHE A 76 -5.86 15.52 6.44
N LEU A 77 -6.53 15.63 5.29
CA LEU A 77 -5.96 15.36 3.96
C LEU A 77 -5.11 16.54 3.43
N SER A 78 -4.47 17.32 4.31
CA SER A 78 -3.55 18.41 3.95
C SER A 78 -2.11 17.91 3.78
N LYS A 79 -1.15 18.71 3.30
CA LYS A 79 0.25 18.27 3.18
C LYS A 79 0.99 18.18 4.54
N ASP A 80 0.35 18.61 5.62
CA ASP A 80 0.98 18.74 6.93
C ASP A 80 1.15 17.36 7.57
N GLU A 81 2.32 17.11 8.16
CA GLU A 81 2.66 15.81 8.78
C GLU A 81 1.75 15.54 9.98
N GLU A 82 1.29 16.59 10.65
CA GLU A 82 0.41 16.56 11.82
C GLU A 82 -0.95 15.94 11.50
N GLY A 83 -1.43 16.04 10.25
CA GLY A 83 -2.65 15.34 9.80
C GLY A 83 -2.54 13.82 9.89
N LEU A 84 -1.31 13.27 9.83
CA LEU A 84 -1.06 11.84 9.93
C LEU A 84 -1.36 11.28 11.32
N LEU A 85 -1.34 12.11 12.37
CA LEU A 85 -1.73 11.71 13.72
C LEU A 85 -3.16 11.17 13.75
N PHE A 86 -4.04 11.72 12.91
CA PHE A 86 -5.39 11.20 12.75
C PHE A 86 -5.44 10.07 11.69
N LEU A 87 -4.82 10.28 10.53
CA LEU A 87 -4.98 9.40 9.37
C LEU A 87 -4.32 8.04 9.53
N ALA A 88 -3.17 7.94 10.19
CA ALA A 88 -2.49 6.67 10.38
C ALA A 88 -3.28 5.70 11.28
N PRO A 89 -3.80 6.10 12.46
CA PRO A 89 -4.69 5.26 13.25
C PRO A 89 -6.02 4.99 12.53
N PHE A 90 -6.59 5.99 11.84
CA PHE A 90 -7.79 5.79 11.03
C PHE A 90 -7.58 4.70 9.96
N GLY A 91 -6.57 4.83 9.10
CA GLY A 91 -6.29 3.89 8.02
C GLY A 91 -5.96 2.49 8.55
N THR A 92 -5.18 2.41 9.64
CA THR A 92 -4.92 1.14 10.33
C THR A 92 -6.22 0.48 10.78
N ALA A 93 -7.11 1.25 11.43
CA ALA A 93 -8.36 0.72 11.96
C ALA A 93 -9.37 0.35 10.87
N ILE A 94 -9.44 1.10 9.76
CA ILE A 94 -10.25 0.74 8.60
C ILE A 94 -9.77 -0.61 8.04
N VAL A 95 -8.47 -0.76 7.81
CA VAL A 95 -7.91 -2.00 7.27
C VAL A 95 -8.17 -3.17 8.20
N CYS A 96 -7.82 -3.06 9.49
CA CYS A 96 -8.03 -4.15 10.43
C CYS A 96 -9.52 -4.52 10.55
N ARG A 97 -10.39 -3.57 10.87
CA ARG A 97 -11.79 -3.87 11.21
C ARG A 97 -12.62 -4.21 10.00
N HIS A 98 -12.45 -3.46 8.91
CA HIS A 98 -13.39 -3.49 7.79
C HIS A 98 -12.87 -4.24 6.58
N VAL A 99 -11.55 -4.45 6.47
CA VAL A 99 -10.96 -5.28 5.41
C VAL A 99 -10.54 -6.64 5.95
N LEU A 100 -9.73 -6.71 7.01
CA LEU A 100 -9.19 -7.99 7.50
C LEU A 100 -10.21 -8.79 8.30
N ASP A 101 -10.93 -8.14 9.22
CA ASP A 101 -11.80 -8.82 10.20
C ASP A 101 -13.27 -8.93 9.76
N ALA A 102 -13.78 -7.95 9.01
CA ALA A 102 -15.19 -7.95 8.63
C ALA A 102 -15.53 -9.11 7.67
N PRO A 103 -16.63 -9.86 7.91
CA PRO A 103 -17.02 -10.95 7.02
C PRO A 103 -17.33 -10.46 5.61
N VAL A 104 -17.87 -9.25 5.47
CA VAL A 104 -18.09 -8.56 4.20
C VAL A 104 -17.51 -7.16 4.34
N VAL A 105 -16.69 -6.74 3.37
CA VAL A 105 -16.14 -5.38 3.35
C VAL A 105 -17.27 -4.37 3.16
N PRO A 106 -17.46 -3.41 4.09
CA PRO A 106 -18.47 -2.37 3.94
C PRO A 106 -18.26 -1.53 2.67
N ALA A 107 -19.35 -1.14 2.03
CA ALA A 107 -19.30 -0.23 0.88
C ALA A 107 -18.63 1.10 1.25
N GLY A 108 -17.85 1.69 0.33
CA GLY A 108 -17.11 2.92 0.60
C GLY A 108 -15.74 2.73 1.27
N THR A 109 -15.39 1.51 1.71
CA THR A 109 -14.13 1.26 2.45
C THR A 109 -12.90 1.61 1.61
N PHE A 110 -12.86 1.18 0.35
CA PHE A 110 -11.72 1.44 -0.52
C PHE A 110 -11.66 2.89 -0.99
N GLU A 111 -12.80 3.57 -1.10
CA GLU A 111 -12.88 5.00 -1.40
C GLU A 111 -12.31 5.85 -0.25
N LEU A 112 -12.49 5.42 1.00
CA LEU A 112 -11.87 6.06 2.16
C LEU A 112 -10.36 5.78 2.21
N LEU A 113 -9.92 4.55 1.91
CA LEU A 113 -8.50 4.22 1.81
C LEU A 113 -7.83 4.99 0.66
N ASP A 114 -8.52 5.16 -0.47
CA ASP A 114 -8.07 5.95 -1.60
C ASP A 114 -7.83 7.41 -1.21
N ALA A 115 -8.67 8.01 -0.36
CA ALA A 115 -8.43 9.34 0.16
C ALA A 115 -7.12 9.41 0.97
N CYS A 116 -6.82 8.38 1.77
CA CYS A 116 -5.53 8.27 2.46
C CYS A 116 -4.35 8.07 1.50
N VAL A 117 -4.52 7.27 0.43
CA VAL A 117 -3.51 7.07 -0.62
C VAL A 117 -3.16 8.40 -1.29
N GLU A 118 -4.16 9.19 -1.71
CA GLU A 118 -3.93 10.48 -2.34
C GLU A 118 -3.20 11.46 -1.40
N ARG A 119 -3.48 11.40 -0.10
CA ARG A 119 -2.72 12.16 0.90
C ARG A 119 -1.27 11.70 0.99
N VAL A 120 -0.98 10.40 0.93
CA VAL A 120 0.41 9.91 0.92
C VAL A 120 1.16 10.45 -0.30
N PHE A 121 0.52 10.50 -1.47
CA PHE A 121 1.16 10.96 -2.71
C PHE A 121 1.56 12.43 -2.75
N ILE A 122 0.89 13.29 -1.97
CA ILE A 122 1.24 14.72 -1.90
C ILE A 122 2.32 15.01 -0.86
N ASP A 123 2.82 13.99 -0.17
CA ASP A 123 3.85 14.14 0.84
C ASP A 123 5.23 14.44 0.23
N ARG A 124 5.99 15.31 0.91
CA ARG A 124 7.34 15.72 0.48
C ARG A 124 8.33 14.54 0.44
N ALA A 125 8.10 13.49 1.22
CA ALA A 125 8.94 12.29 1.21
C ALA A 125 8.96 11.63 -0.18
N PHE A 126 7.90 11.78 -0.96
CA PHE A 126 7.78 11.17 -2.29
C PHE A 126 8.00 12.15 -3.44
N ASN A 127 8.61 13.31 -3.18
CA ASN A 127 9.11 14.19 -4.23
C ASN A 127 10.47 13.67 -4.73
N PRO A 128 10.59 13.22 -6.00
CA PRO A 128 11.85 12.68 -6.53
C PRO A 128 13.00 13.69 -6.57
N ASN A 129 12.68 14.99 -6.58
CA ASN A 129 13.66 16.07 -6.60
C ASN A 129 14.14 16.50 -5.20
N SER A 130 13.66 15.83 -4.13
CA SER A 130 14.07 16.11 -2.76
C SER A 130 15.43 15.46 -2.44
N HIS A 131 16.24 16.09 -1.58
CA HIS A 131 17.50 15.51 -1.13
C HIS A 131 17.30 14.18 -0.36
N ARG A 132 16.13 13.97 0.25
CA ARG A 132 15.75 12.75 0.97
C ARG A 132 14.61 12.00 0.26
N ALA A 133 14.61 12.03 -1.07
CA ALA A 133 13.58 11.39 -1.88
C ALA A 133 13.44 9.90 -1.51
N GLY A 134 12.23 9.50 -1.15
CA GLY A 134 11.87 8.12 -0.83
C GLY A 134 12.21 7.67 0.58
N GLU A 135 12.82 8.53 1.41
CA GLU A 135 13.07 8.23 2.82
C GLU A 135 11.80 8.50 3.66
N VAL A 136 11.21 7.42 4.17
CA VAL A 136 10.04 7.51 5.05
C VAL A 136 10.50 7.52 6.51
N HIS A 137 10.29 8.64 7.20
CA HIS A 137 10.66 8.86 8.61
C HIS A 137 9.43 8.96 9.53
N GLY A 138 9.66 8.95 10.85
CA GLY A 138 8.60 9.07 11.87
C GLY A 138 7.82 7.78 12.13
N SER A 139 6.75 7.85 12.92
CA SER A 139 5.89 6.70 13.24
C SER A 139 4.66 6.61 12.35
N GLU A 140 4.01 7.74 12.06
CA GLU A 140 2.68 7.75 11.45
C GLU A 140 2.69 7.45 9.95
N MET A 141 3.61 8.03 9.16
CA MET A 141 3.71 7.74 7.73
C MET A 141 4.03 6.25 7.48
N PRO A 142 5.05 5.64 8.11
CA PRO A 142 5.28 4.20 8.01
C PRO A 142 4.08 3.35 8.42
N ARG A 143 3.36 3.76 9.47
CA ARG A 143 2.16 3.07 9.94
C ARG A 143 1.05 3.10 8.90
N LEU A 144 0.78 4.27 8.31
CA LEU A 144 -0.25 4.42 7.28
C LEU A 144 0.09 3.62 6.02
N ILE A 145 1.34 3.70 5.53
CA ILE A 145 1.77 2.95 4.33
C ILE A 145 1.64 1.44 4.55
N ARG A 146 2.05 0.92 5.73
CA ARG A 146 1.85 -0.49 6.06
C ARG A 146 0.39 -0.91 6.04
N ALA A 147 -0.53 -0.04 6.47
CA ALA A 147 -1.95 -0.31 6.39
C ALA A 147 -2.44 -0.32 4.93
N LEU A 148 -2.06 0.68 4.12
CA LEU A 148 -2.44 0.79 2.71
C LEU A 148 -1.89 -0.34 1.82
N LEU A 149 -0.79 -0.96 2.22
CA LEU A 149 -0.23 -2.15 1.60
C LEU A 149 -0.62 -3.45 2.33
N PHE A 150 -1.55 -3.38 3.28
CA PHE A 150 -2.14 -4.53 3.98
C PHE A 150 -1.11 -5.44 4.70
N VAL A 151 -0.02 -4.84 5.18
CA VAL A 151 1.06 -5.53 5.91
C VAL A 151 1.22 -5.06 7.37
N ASN A 152 0.31 -4.22 7.85
CA ASN A 152 0.30 -3.68 9.22
C ASN A 152 0.05 -4.72 10.32
N VAL A 153 -0.53 -5.88 9.98
CA VAL A 153 -0.70 -7.02 10.87
C VAL A 153 0.04 -8.21 10.27
N GLU A 154 0.87 -8.89 11.07
CA GLU A 154 1.64 -10.04 10.59
C GLU A 154 0.79 -11.31 10.51
N ARG A 155 0.08 -11.63 11.59
CA ARG A 155 -0.78 -12.81 11.67
C ARG A 155 -1.90 -12.58 12.67
N ALA A 156 -3.11 -12.98 12.28
CA ALA A 156 -4.28 -13.01 13.15
C ALA A 156 -5.21 -14.13 12.69
N ASP A 157 -5.14 -15.29 13.35
CA ASP A 157 -5.88 -16.50 12.95
C ASP A 157 -7.42 -16.31 13.00
N GLY A 158 -7.89 -15.33 13.78
CA GLY A 158 -9.32 -14.97 13.89
C GLY A 158 -9.84 -13.99 12.82
N ALA A 159 -8.98 -13.45 11.96
CA ALA A 159 -9.41 -12.55 10.89
C ALA A 159 -10.28 -13.27 9.86
N ALA A 160 -11.07 -12.53 9.08
CA ALA A 160 -11.85 -13.10 7.98
C ALA A 160 -10.94 -13.49 6.80
N ARG A 161 -9.90 -12.69 6.52
CA ARG A 161 -9.04 -12.84 5.33
C ARG A 161 -7.59 -12.38 5.53
N PHE A 162 -6.72 -12.81 4.62
CA PHE A 162 -5.29 -12.49 4.44
C PHE A 162 -4.41 -12.90 5.61
N VAL A 163 -4.52 -12.21 6.74
CA VAL A 163 -3.64 -12.39 7.91
C VAL A 163 -3.95 -13.66 8.70
N ASN A 164 -5.02 -14.36 8.35
CA ASN A 164 -5.34 -15.73 8.77
C ASN A 164 -4.80 -16.81 7.80
N GLY A 165 -4.04 -16.40 6.77
CA GLY A 165 -3.51 -17.28 5.72
C GLY A 165 -4.46 -17.54 4.54
N LYS A 166 -5.66 -16.97 4.52
CA LYS A 166 -6.62 -17.11 3.40
C LYS A 166 -6.46 -15.96 2.41
N TRP A 167 -6.05 -16.27 1.18
CA TRP A 167 -5.72 -15.28 0.16
C TRP A 167 -6.72 -15.22 -1.01
N ASP A 168 -7.86 -15.92 -0.89
CA ASP A 168 -8.86 -16.04 -1.98
C ASP A 168 -9.44 -14.68 -2.41
N GLU A 169 -9.53 -13.72 -1.48
CA GLU A 169 -10.08 -12.39 -1.71
C GLU A 169 -9.02 -11.35 -2.09
N LEU A 170 -7.80 -11.77 -2.46
CA LEU A 170 -6.71 -10.87 -2.81
C LEU A 170 -7.08 -9.84 -3.91
N PRO A 171 -7.92 -10.17 -4.93
CA PRO A 171 -8.40 -9.19 -5.91
C PRO A 171 -9.08 -7.95 -5.31
N LEU A 172 -9.61 -8.01 -4.08
CA LEU A 172 -10.21 -6.84 -3.42
C LEU A 172 -9.19 -5.73 -3.15
N ILE A 173 -7.95 -6.09 -2.77
CA ILE A 173 -6.94 -5.12 -2.34
C ILE A 173 -5.95 -4.75 -3.44
N LEU A 174 -5.84 -5.57 -4.50
CA LEU A 174 -4.89 -5.35 -5.60
C LEU A 174 -5.04 -3.97 -6.28
N PRO A 175 -6.23 -3.39 -6.50
CA PRO A 175 -6.34 -2.05 -7.09
C PRO A 175 -5.68 -0.95 -6.23
N THR A 176 -5.86 -1.01 -4.91
CA THR A 176 -5.22 -0.06 -3.98
C THR A 176 -3.71 -0.28 -3.96
N VAL A 177 -3.26 -1.54 -3.89
CA VAL A 177 -1.83 -1.88 -3.93
C VAL A 177 -1.19 -1.38 -5.23
N ALA A 178 -1.80 -1.69 -6.39
CA ALA A 178 -1.36 -1.26 -7.70
C ALA A 178 -1.21 0.27 -7.77
N LYS A 179 -2.23 1.02 -7.30
CA LYS A 179 -2.19 2.49 -7.26
C LYS A 179 -1.02 3.02 -6.44
N VAL A 180 -0.77 2.45 -5.25
CA VAL A 180 0.35 2.86 -4.38
C VAL A 180 1.69 2.58 -5.05
N VAL A 181 1.92 1.34 -5.48
CA VAL A 181 3.22 0.93 -6.03
C VAL A 181 3.51 1.57 -7.38
N SER A 182 2.48 1.84 -8.18
CA SER A 182 2.62 2.49 -9.49
C SER A 182 3.00 3.97 -9.39
N ARG A 183 3.05 4.58 -8.21
CA ARG A 183 3.41 6.01 -8.06
C ARG A 183 4.60 6.23 -7.15
N ILE A 184 4.69 5.46 -6.07
CA ILE A 184 5.72 5.64 -5.03
C ILE A 184 6.46 4.34 -4.70
N GLY A 185 6.30 3.29 -5.51
CA GLY A 185 6.96 1.99 -5.27
C GLY A 185 8.47 2.04 -5.37
N TRP A 186 9.05 3.05 -6.02
CA TRP A 186 10.50 3.28 -6.06
C TRP A 186 11.11 3.60 -4.69
N SER A 187 10.31 4.05 -3.70
CA SER A 187 10.76 4.21 -2.32
C SER A 187 11.10 2.83 -1.73
N SER A 188 12.28 2.70 -1.12
CA SER A 188 12.73 1.45 -0.52
C SER A 188 11.75 0.93 0.54
N PHE A 189 11.18 1.81 1.36
CA PHE A 189 10.20 1.44 2.38
C PHE A 189 8.89 0.91 1.78
N VAL A 190 8.40 1.56 0.71
CA VAL A 190 7.16 1.13 0.01
C VAL A 190 7.40 -0.21 -0.69
N ALA A 191 8.53 -0.35 -1.40
CA ALA A 191 8.93 -1.60 -2.03
C ALA A 191 9.04 -2.74 -1.00
N ASP A 192 9.65 -2.49 0.16
CA ASP A 192 9.80 -3.48 1.22
C ASP A 192 8.44 -3.96 1.76
N CYS A 193 7.48 -3.04 1.94
CA CYS A 193 6.11 -3.36 2.32
C CYS A 193 5.39 -4.16 1.22
N TYR A 194 5.54 -3.78 -0.05
CA TYR A 194 4.97 -4.51 -1.19
C TYR A 194 5.51 -5.94 -1.29
N LEU A 195 6.83 -6.12 -1.20
CA LEU A 195 7.45 -7.44 -1.22
C LEU A 195 6.99 -8.29 -0.04
N THR A 196 6.78 -7.68 1.12
CA THR A 196 6.22 -8.38 2.29
C THR A 196 4.81 -8.90 2.02
N LEU A 197 3.95 -8.12 1.33
CA LEU A 197 2.64 -8.59 0.90
C LEU A 197 2.76 -9.80 -0.05
N CYS A 198 3.59 -9.70 -1.09
CA CYS A 198 3.83 -10.76 -2.06
C CYS A 198 4.41 -12.03 -1.43
N GLU A 199 5.28 -11.90 -0.43
CA GLU A 199 5.83 -13.02 0.32
C GLU A 199 4.79 -13.71 1.19
N ARG A 200 3.94 -12.94 1.88
CA ARG A 200 2.85 -13.49 2.71
C ARG A 200 1.78 -14.18 1.89
N ALA A 201 1.42 -13.62 0.74
CA ALA A 201 0.51 -14.24 -0.22
C ALA A 201 1.11 -15.47 -0.90
N GLY A 202 2.43 -15.56 -0.99
CA GLY A 202 3.13 -16.72 -1.53
C GLY A 202 2.75 -16.98 -2.99
N VAL A 203 2.24 -18.19 -3.27
CA VAL A 203 1.79 -18.59 -4.62
C VAL A 203 0.36 -18.14 -4.94
N ALA A 204 -0.38 -17.62 -3.95
CA ALA A 204 -1.72 -17.05 -4.18
C ALA A 204 -1.67 -15.66 -4.81
N PHE A 205 -0.50 -14.99 -4.80
CA PHE A 205 -0.33 -13.71 -5.47
C PHE A 205 -0.36 -13.91 -7.00
N PRO A 206 -1.27 -13.24 -7.75
CA PRO A 206 -1.37 -13.45 -9.20
C PRO A 206 -0.09 -13.03 -9.92
N ILE A 207 0.46 -13.94 -10.72
CA ILE A 207 1.72 -13.73 -11.45
C ILE A 207 1.65 -12.51 -12.39
N ASP A 208 0.53 -12.31 -13.08
CA ASP A 208 0.36 -11.20 -14.02
C ASP A 208 0.33 -9.85 -13.27
N ALA A 209 -0.41 -9.78 -12.16
CA ALA A 209 -0.44 -8.58 -11.32
C ALA A 209 0.94 -8.27 -10.72
N PHE A 210 1.66 -9.30 -10.27
CA PHE A 210 3.02 -9.14 -9.77
C PHE A 210 3.95 -8.60 -10.86
N ALA A 211 3.90 -9.18 -12.06
CA ALA A 211 4.79 -8.81 -13.16
C ALA A 211 4.54 -7.36 -13.62
N GLU A 212 3.29 -6.94 -13.74
CA GLU A 212 2.91 -5.56 -14.06
C GLU A 212 3.41 -4.58 -12.98
N GLN A 213 3.14 -4.88 -11.71
CA GLN A 213 3.48 -4.00 -10.58
C GLN A 213 4.99 -3.92 -10.39
N ALA A 214 5.71 -5.05 -10.37
CA ALA A 214 7.16 -5.08 -10.24
C ALA A 214 7.87 -4.39 -11.41
N GLY A 215 7.40 -4.61 -12.63
CA GLY A 215 7.91 -3.92 -13.82
C GLY A 215 7.73 -2.41 -13.71
N THR A 216 6.54 -1.95 -13.29
CA THR A 216 6.27 -0.53 -13.07
C THR A 216 7.22 0.07 -12.04
N ILE A 217 7.43 -0.60 -10.89
CA ILE A 217 8.36 -0.13 -9.87
C ILE A 217 9.79 0.00 -10.43
N LEU A 218 10.28 -1.01 -11.15
CA LEU A 218 11.65 -1.00 -11.70
C LEU A 218 11.88 0.16 -12.67
N THR A 219 10.90 0.46 -13.53
CA THR A 219 11.00 1.61 -14.45
C THR A 219 11.12 2.96 -13.71
N GLN A 220 10.61 3.05 -12.48
CA GLN A 220 10.68 4.26 -11.65
C GLN A 220 11.99 4.37 -10.87
N VAL A 221 12.62 3.24 -10.53
CA VAL A 221 13.88 3.18 -9.79
C VAL A 221 15.05 3.60 -10.67
N ASN A 222 15.03 3.22 -11.94
CA ASN A 222 16.12 3.45 -12.91
C ASN A 222 16.59 4.93 -12.99
N PRO A 223 15.70 5.96 -13.01
CA PRO A 223 16.12 7.37 -12.98
C PRO A 223 16.67 7.84 -11.62
N VAL A 224 16.30 7.22 -10.49
CA VAL A 224 16.73 7.60 -9.13
C VAL A 224 17.95 6.77 -8.70
N ARG A 225 18.90 6.58 -9.64
CA ARG A 225 20.09 5.72 -9.51
C ARG A 225 20.64 5.73 -8.08
N ASN A 226 20.61 4.55 -7.43
CA ASN A 226 21.06 4.21 -6.07
C ASN A 226 19.99 4.06 -4.98
N SER A 227 18.70 4.28 -5.22
CA SER A 227 17.69 4.14 -4.14
C SER A 227 17.63 2.73 -3.53
N TRP A 228 17.94 1.69 -4.31
CA TRP A 228 17.92 0.29 -3.87
C TRP A 228 19.31 -0.35 -3.75
N SER A 229 20.37 0.37 -4.10
CA SER A 229 21.72 -0.16 -4.04
C SER A 229 22.10 -0.48 -2.59
N GLY A 230 22.59 -1.69 -2.34
CA GLY A 230 22.93 -2.17 -1.00
C GLY A 230 21.74 -2.64 -0.14
N THR A 231 20.52 -2.64 -0.69
CA THR A 231 19.33 -3.21 -0.01
C THR A 231 19.12 -4.69 -0.37
N LEU A 232 18.25 -5.38 0.36
CA LEU A 232 17.82 -6.74 0.03
C LEU A 232 16.67 -6.79 -0.99
N ILE A 233 16.15 -5.65 -1.44
CA ILE A 233 14.98 -5.55 -2.33
C ILE A 233 15.22 -6.33 -3.64
N PRO A 234 16.34 -6.17 -4.37
CA PRO A 234 16.60 -6.94 -5.59
C PRO A 234 16.54 -8.46 -5.37
N ALA A 235 17.20 -8.93 -4.30
CA ALA A 235 17.25 -10.36 -3.98
C ALA A 235 15.89 -10.93 -3.57
N ARG A 236 15.08 -10.16 -2.82
CA ARG A 236 13.71 -10.52 -2.47
C ARG A 236 12.84 -10.60 -3.73
N LEU A 237 12.92 -9.62 -4.62
CA LEU A 237 12.16 -9.62 -5.88
C LEU A 237 12.49 -10.86 -6.74
N ALA A 238 13.78 -11.18 -6.90
CA ALA A 238 14.23 -12.38 -7.62
C ALA A 238 13.66 -13.69 -7.01
N ALA A 239 13.64 -13.80 -5.69
CA ALA A 239 13.07 -14.96 -5.00
C ALA A 239 11.56 -15.10 -5.22
N ILE A 240 10.82 -13.98 -5.29
CA ILE A 240 9.39 -13.99 -5.59
C ILE A 240 9.15 -14.40 -7.05
N VAL A 241 9.91 -13.85 -8.00
CA VAL A 241 9.89 -14.26 -9.42
C VAL A 241 10.07 -15.76 -9.53
N GLN A 242 11.11 -16.32 -8.91
CA GLN A 242 11.39 -17.75 -8.94
C GLN A 242 10.21 -18.58 -8.40
N ARG A 243 9.66 -18.19 -7.24
CA ARG A 243 8.56 -18.91 -6.60
C ARG A 243 7.28 -18.89 -7.45
N LEU A 244 6.91 -17.73 -7.98
CA LEU A 244 5.73 -17.59 -8.82
C LEU A 244 5.90 -18.31 -10.16
N ALA A 245 7.09 -18.23 -10.77
CA ALA A 245 7.40 -18.92 -12.01
C ALA A 245 7.28 -20.44 -11.86
N ALA A 246 7.83 -21.00 -10.77
CA ALA A 246 7.75 -22.43 -10.48
C ALA A 246 6.29 -22.89 -10.23
N ALA A 247 5.50 -22.09 -9.51
CA ALA A 247 4.10 -22.43 -9.20
C ALA A 247 3.16 -22.36 -10.41
N ASN A 248 3.51 -21.56 -11.43
CA ASN A 248 2.70 -21.34 -12.62
C ASN A 248 3.27 -22.04 -13.87
N PHE A 249 4.16 -23.02 -13.71
CA PHE A 249 4.74 -23.75 -14.84
C PHE A 249 3.72 -24.73 -15.47
N PRO A 250 3.63 -24.83 -16.82
CA PRO A 250 4.34 -24.02 -17.81
C PRO A 250 3.78 -22.59 -17.91
N LEU A 251 4.69 -21.61 -17.95
CA LEU A 251 4.31 -20.20 -18.05
C LEU A 251 3.70 -19.87 -19.41
N THR A 252 2.76 -18.92 -19.40
CA THR A 252 2.33 -18.26 -20.63
C THR A 252 3.51 -17.45 -21.20
N GLN A 253 3.52 -17.26 -22.53
CA GLN A 253 4.59 -16.50 -23.18
C GLN A 253 4.70 -15.07 -22.64
N ASP A 254 3.56 -14.43 -22.36
CA ASP A 254 3.51 -13.07 -21.85
C ASP A 254 4.08 -12.98 -20.42
N ALA A 255 3.60 -13.82 -19.51
CA ALA A 255 4.10 -13.85 -18.13
C ALA A 255 5.61 -14.12 -18.09
N ALA A 256 6.09 -15.08 -18.88
CA ALA A 256 7.52 -15.37 -18.95
C ALA A 256 8.34 -14.19 -19.51
N GLN A 257 7.83 -13.48 -20.52
CA GLN A 257 8.53 -12.31 -21.08
C GLN A 257 8.58 -11.14 -20.09
N GLN A 258 7.50 -10.91 -19.33
CA GLN A 258 7.47 -9.87 -18.30
C GLN A 258 8.41 -10.20 -17.13
N LEU A 259 8.40 -11.45 -16.66
CA LEU A 259 9.32 -11.90 -15.60
C LEU A 259 10.79 -11.83 -16.04
N LEU A 260 11.11 -12.16 -17.30
CA LEU A 260 12.47 -12.01 -17.83
C LEU A 260 12.93 -10.55 -17.80
N ARG A 261 12.07 -9.60 -18.23
CA ARG A 261 12.41 -8.16 -18.16
C ARG A 261 12.69 -7.70 -16.73
N ILE A 262 11.96 -8.25 -15.75
CA ILE A 262 12.22 -7.96 -14.34
C ILE A 262 13.61 -8.48 -13.94
N LEU A 263 13.98 -9.69 -14.33
CA LEU A 263 15.31 -10.25 -14.03
C LEU A 263 16.43 -9.45 -14.70
N ASP A 264 16.26 -9.05 -15.96
CA ASP A 264 17.23 -8.20 -16.69
C ASP A 264 17.52 -6.90 -15.91
N GLU A 265 16.47 -6.18 -15.49
CA GLU A 265 16.61 -4.94 -14.70
C GLU A 265 17.25 -5.18 -13.33
N LEU A 266 16.98 -6.34 -12.70
CA LEU A 266 17.63 -6.72 -11.43
C LEU A 266 19.13 -7.00 -11.60
N ILE A 267 19.54 -7.57 -12.74
CA ILE A 267 20.96 -7.76 -13.07
C ILE A 267 21.65 -6.41 -13.25
N ASP A 268 21.00 -5.46 -13.91
CA ASP A 268 21.51 -4.08 -14.05
C ASP A 268 21.67 -3.37 -12.70
N LEU A 269 20.80 -3.69 -11.73
CA LEU A 269 20.92 -3.24 -10.33
C LEU A 269 21.98 -4.01 -9.51
N GLY A 270 22.66 -4.99 -10.11
CA GLY A 270 23.77 -5.73 -9.52
C GLY A 270 23.41 -7.07 -8.85
N ASP A 271 22.17 -7.54 -8.97
CA ASP A 271 21.79 -8.85 -8.45
C ASP A 271 22.20 -9.99 -9.40
N ARG A 272 23.39 -10.54 -9.16
CA ARG A 272 23.94 -11.66 -9.95
C ARG A 272 23.12 -12.95 -9.87
N ARG A 273 22.23 -13.09 -8.87
CA ARG A 273 21.36 -14.27 -8.73
C ARG A 273 20.29 -14.31 -9.82
N SER A 274 19.79 -13.15 -10.22
CA SER A 274 18.82 -13.01 -11.31
C SER A 274 19.34 -13.58 -12.63
N ALA A 275 20.64 -13.42 -12.93
CA ALA A 275 21.27 -14.03 -14.11
C ALA A 275 21.24 -15.57 -14.11
N ALA A 276 21.30 -16.21 -12.94
CA ALA A 276 21.19 -17.66 -12.85
C ALA A 276 19.74 -18.14 -13.07
N LEU A 277 18.76 -17.34 -12.64
CA LEU A 277 17.34 -17.64 -12.80
C LEU A 277 16.88 -17.56 -14.25
N GLU A 278 17.40 -16.62 -15.03
CA GLU A 278 17.14 -16.54 -16.48
C GLU A 278 17.60 -17.78 -17.25
N GLN A 279 18.61 -18.48 -16.74
CA GLN A 279 19.17 -19.69 -17.33
C GLN A 279 18.48 -20.98 -16.84
N ASP A 280 17.42 -20.86 -16.02
CA ASP A 280 16.65 -22.00 -15.55
C ASP A 280 15.74 -22.57 -16.66
N GLU A 281 15.46 -23.87 -16.61
CA GLU A 281 14.62 -24.57 -17.59
C GLU A 281 13.22 -23.95 -17.71
N THR A 282 12.73 -23.39 -16.61
CA THR A 282 11.48 -22.61 -16.50
C THR A 282 11.40 -21.49 -17.56
N PHE A 283 12.53 -20.87 -17.93
CA PHE A 283 12.59 -19.73 -18.87
C PHE A 283 13.27 -20.07 -20.21
N LYS A 284 14.08 -21.14 -20.29
CA LYS A 284 14.80 -21.55 -21.52
C LYS A 284 13.90 -21.78 -22.72
N ASN A 285 12.69 -22.32 -22.52
CA ASN A 285 11.76 -22.58 -23.62
C ASN A 285 11.20 -21.30 -24.23
N VAL A 286 11.04 -20.24 -23.43
CA VAL A 286 10.51 -18.94 -23.89
C VAL A 286 11.58 -18.16 -24.65
N GLN A 287 12.83 -18.14 -24.16
CA GLN A 287 13.97 -17.55 -24.86
C GLN A 287 14.26 -18.20 -26.24
N ARG A 288 14.03 -19.51 -26.37
CA ARG A 288 14.14 -20.22 -27.66
C ARG A 288 13.04 -19.84 -28.66
N THR A 289 11.87 -19.46 -28.15
CA THR A 289 10.71 -19.10 -28.99
C THR A 289 10.78 -17.64 -29.42
N SER A 290 11.26 -16.74 -28.56
CA SER A 290 11.50 -15.32 -28.89
C SER A 290 12.68 -15.08 -29.82
N ARG A 291 13.65 -16.00 -29.93
CA ARG A 291 14.72 -15.99 -30.94
C ARG A 291 14.31 -16.56 -32.31
N ARG A 292 13.10 -17.11 -32.46
CA ARG A 292 12.60 -17.72 -33.70
C ARG A 292 11.64 -16.90 -34.62
N PRO A 293 11.59 -15.55 -34.63
CA PRO A 293 10.79 -14.85 -35.65
C PRO A 293 11.47 -14.66 -37.02
N GLU A 294 12.79 -14.84 -37.18
CA GLU A 294 13.48 -14.43 -38.44
C GLU A 294 13.89 -15.57 -39.40
N GLU A 295 13.79 -16.84 -39.04
CA GLU A 295 14.25 -17.95 -39.91
C GLU A 295 13.14 -18.62 -40.75
N ARG A 296 11.97 -17.98 -40.92
CA ARG A 296 10.90 -18.48 -41.81
C ARG A 296 10.43 -17.46 -42.85
N GLN A 297 11.36 -16.81 -43.53
CA GLN A 297 11.13 -16.22 -44.86
C GLN A 297 12.38 -16.40 -45.74
N ALA A 298 12.77 -17.65 -45.99
CA ALA A 298 13.66 -18.00 -47.09
C ALA A 298 13.51 -19.50 -47.41
N SER A 299 12.48 -19.84 -48.19
CA SER A 299 12.44 -20.96 -49.15
C SER A 299 11.19 -20.86 -49.98
#